data_AF-A0A1I0XQR1-F1
#
_entry.id   AF-A0A1I0XQR1-F1
#
_cell.length_a   1.000
_cell.length_b   1.000
_cell.length_c   1.000
_cell.angle_alpha   90.00
_cell.angle_beta   90.00
_cell.angle_gamma   90.00
#
_symmetry.space_group_name_H-M   'P 1'
#
loop_
_entity.id
_entity.type
_entity.pdbx_description
1 polymer ?
#
loop_
_entity_poly.entity_id
_entity_poly.type
_entity_poly.pdbx_seq_one_letter_code
_entity_poly.pdbx_strand_id
1 'polypeptide(L)'
;ITLYAQWTPVKYNLKFDRNGGNPDTSKYYMYWVNNLTYDVTYKVAACNYVKSGYIFTGWNTKANGKGTAVSDKGSYKNLTDINGATVTLYAQWKKK
;
A
#
# COMPACT_ATOMS: atom_id res chain seq x y z
N ILE A 1 19.01 -33.10 -22.85
CA ILE A 1 17.71 -32.67 -22.26
C ILE A 1 17.85 -31.20 -21.91
N THR A 2 16.97 -30.36 -22.46
CA THR A 2 16.91 -28.93 -22.10
C THR A 2 15.73 -28.76 -21.17
N LEU A 3 15.97 -28.32 -19.93
CA LEU A 3 14.90 -27.98 -18.99
C LEU A 3 14.55 -26.49 -19.19
N TYR A 4 13.26 -26.19 -19.33
CA TYR A 4 12.74 -24.82 -19.24
C TYR A 4 12.08 -24.63 -17.89
N ALA A 5 12.47 -23.58 -17.17
CA ALA A 5 11.77 -23.19 -15.96
C ALA A 5 10.48 -22.43 -16.33
N GLN A 6 9.33 -22.93 -15.88
CA GLN A 6 8.06 -22.23 -15.95
C GLN A 6 7.86 -21.43 -14.66
N TRP A 7 8.07 -20.12 -14.71
CA TRP A 7 7.84 -19.25 -13.56
C TRP A 7 6.43 -18.65 -13.63
N THR A 8 5.60 -18.99 -12.65
CA THR A 8 4.35 -18.26 -12.42
C THR A 8 4.69 -17.02 -11.59
N PRO A 9 4.35 -15.80 -12.05
CA PRO A 9 4.61 -14.59 -11.29
C PRO A 9 3.87 -14.64 -9.95
N VAL A 10 4.57 -14.27 -8.88
CA VAL A 10 3.97 -14.03 -7.56
C VAL A 10 2.90 -12.94 -7.70
N LYS A 11 1.73 -13.18 -7.09
CA LYS A 11 0.65 -12.19 -6.99
C LYS A 11 0.35 -11.88 -5.54
N TYR A 12 -0.03 -10.66 -5.24
CA TYR A 12 -0.39 -10.22 -3.88
C TYR A 12 -1.50 -9.17 -3.90
N ASN A 13 -2.03 -8.88 -2.73
CA ASN A 13 -3.07 -7.88 -2.52
C ASN A 13 -2.55 -6.73 -1.67
N LEU A 14 -3.19 -5.58 -1.78
CA LEU A 14 -2.89 -4.39 -1.00
C LEU A 14 -4.13 -3.92 -0.26
N LYS A 15 -4.00 -3.67 1.03
CA LYS A 15 -5.02 -3.07 1.88
C LYS A 15 -4.54 -1.71 2.37
N PHE A 16 -5.43 -0.73 2.43
CA PHE A 16 -5.16 0.56 3.05
C PHE A 16 -5.75 0.61 4.46
N ASP A 17 -4.93 1.00 5.43
CA ASP A 17 -5.31 1.20 6.82
C ASP A 17 -5.12 2.67 7.21
N ARG A 18 -6.13 3.21 7.89
CA ARG A 18 -6.20 4.64 8.26
C ARG A 18 -5.26 4.99 9.41
N ASN A 19 -4.76 3.99 10.14
CA ASN A 19 -3.83 4.12 11.26
C ASN A 19 -4.27 5.17 12.30
N GLY A 20 -5.52 5.02 12.77
CA GLY A 20 -6.17 5.96 13.69
C GLY A 20 -6.67 7.25 13.03
N GLY A 21 -6.72 7.31 11.69
CA GLY A 21 -7.46 8.32 10.94
C GLY A 21 -8.91 7.89 10.64
N ASN A 22 -9.68 8.84 10.13
CA ASN A 22 -11.07 8.69 9.73
C ASN A 22 -11.22 8.77 8.22
N PRO A 23 -12.28 8.17 7.63
CA PRO A 23 -12.59 8.36 6.24
C PRO A 23 -12.89 9.84 5.93
N ASP A 24 -12.42 10.35 4.80
CA ASP A 24 -12.91 11.59 4.21
C ASP A 24 -14.21 11.31 3.43
N THR A 25 -15.36 11.61 4.03
CA THR A 25 -16.70 11.37 3.46
C THR A 25 -16.99 12.12 2.17
N SER A 26 -16.12 13.05 1.77
CA SER A 26 -16.23 13.75 0.49
C SER A 26 -15.59 13.01 -0.69
N LYS A 27 -14.91 11.87 -0.47
CA LYS A 27 -14.12 11.18 -1.49
C LYS A 27 -14.45 9.68 -1.59
N TYR A 28 -14.26 9.13 -2.79
CA TYR A 28 -14.31 7.69 -3.01
C TYR A 28 -13.14 7.02 -2.28
N TYR A 29 -13.43 6.01 -1.46
CA TYR A 29 -12.43 5.34 -0.64
C TYR A 29 -11.71 4.23 -1.40
N MET A 30 -10.38 4.20 -1.29
CA MET A 30 -9.60 3.05 -1.75
C MET A 30 -9.32 2.19 -0.52
N TYR A 31 -9.99 1.04 -0.40
CA TYR A 31 -9.78 0.10 0.70
C TYR A 31 -8.83 -1.03 0.32
N TRP A 32 -8.83 -1.41 -0.95
CA TRP A 32 -8.25 -2.66 -1.40
C TRP A 32 -7.82 -2.62 -2.86
N VAL A 33 -6.72 -3.29 -3.20
CA VAL A 33 -6.28 -3.58 -4.56
C VAL A 33 -5.91 -5.06 -4.64
N ASN A 34 -6.50 -5.78 -5.60
CA ASN A 34 -6.31 -7.22 -5.77
C ASN A 34 -5.32 -7.53 -6.90
N ASN A 35 -4.69 -8.70 -6.83
CA ASN A 35 -3.93 -9.30 -7.93
C ASN A 35 -2.79 -8.42 -8.46
N LEU A 36 -2.08 -7.72 -7.57
CA LEU A 36 -0.85 -7.03 -7.90
C LEU A 36 0.21 -8.06 -8.29
N THR A 37 0.81 -7.88 -9.45
CA THR A 37 1.84 -8.78 -9.98
C THR A 37 3.20 -8.33 -9.48
N TYR A 38 3.99 -9.28 -8.99
CA TYR A 38 5.40 -9.05 -8.68
C TYR A 38 6.14 -8.58 -9.94
N ASP A 39 7.13 -7.74 -9.75
CA ASP A 39 7.89 -7.02 -10.78
C ASP A 39 7.16 -5.94 -11.59
N VAL A 40 5.92 -5.62 -11.25
CA VAL A 40 5.18 -4.49 -11.83
C VAL A 40 5.21 -3.27 -10.89
N THR A 41 5.44 -2.10 -11.46
CA THR A 41 5.36 -0.81 -10.76
C THR A 41 3.94 -0.30 -10.76
N TYR A 42 3.42 0.07 -9.59
CA TYR A 42 2.09 0.63 -9.40
C TYR A 42 2.18 2.03 -8.80
N LYS A 43 1.14 2.84 -8.99
CA LYS A 43 0.96 4.12 -8.30
C LYS A 43 -0.02 3.96 -7.16
N VAL A 44 0.31 4.55 -6.01
CA VAL A 44 -0.62 4.62 -4.89
C VAL A 44 -1.67 5.69 -5.18
N ALA A 45 -2.91 5.47 -4.77
CA ALA A 45 -3.93 6.48 -4.85
C ALA A 45 -3.68 7.61 -3.86
N ALA A 46 -4.27 8.77 -4.15
CA ALA A 46 -4.27 9.90 -3.22
C ALA A 46 -4.91 9.50 -1.89
N CYS A 47 -4.31 9.91 -0.78
CA CYS A 47 -4.91 9.71 0.52
C CYS A 47 -6.25 10.47 0.65
N ASN A 48 -7.25 9.74 1.09
CA ASN A 48 -8.63 10.12 1.30
C ASN A 48 -9.05 9.85 2.75
N TYR A 49 -8.07 9.91 3.66
CA TYR A 49 -8.29 9.84 5.09
C TYR A 49 -7.94 11.17 5.73
N VAL A 50 -8.55 11.47 6.86
CA VAL A 50 -8.30 12.67 7.66
C VAL A 50 -8.09 12.30 9.12
N LYS A 51 -7.22 13.04 9.82
CA LYS A 51 -7.01 12.87 11.25
C LYS A 51 -6.93 14.24 11.92
N SER A 52 -7.90 14.55 12.78
CA SER A 52 -8.03 15.88 13.39
C SER A 52 -6.77 16.24 14.19
N GLY A 53 -6.21 17.43 13.95
CA GLY A 53 -4.94 17.87 14.55
C GLY A 53 -3.67 17.30 13.92
N TYR A 54 -3.77 16.53 12.83
CA TYR A 54 -2.63 15.94 12.13
C TYR A 54 -2.62 16.27 10.64
N ILE A 55 -1.47 16.05 10.01
CA ILE A 55 -1.22 16.13 8.57
C ILE A 55 -0.79 14.75 8.11
N PHE A 56 -1.37 14.27 7.00
CA PHE A 56 -0.96 13.03 6.35
C PHE A 56 0.44 13.21 5.73
N THR A 57 1.36 12.28 5.99
CA THR A 57 2.75 12.35 5.48
C THR A 57 3.09 11.27 4.46
N GLY A 58 2.19 10.33 4.20
CA GLY A 58 2.43 9.19 3.31
C GLY A 58 1.99 7.87 3.93
N TRP A 59 2.31 6.78 3.26
CA TRP A 59 1.97 5.42 3.66
C TRP A 59 3.22 4.67 4.13
N ASN A 60 3.02 3.63 4.95
CA ASN A 60 4.10 2.73 5.34
C ASN A 60 3.60 1.29 5.48
N THR A 61 4.44 0.28 5.18
CA THR A 61 4.06 -1.13 5.37
C THR A 61 3.95 -1.58 6.83
N LYS A 62 4.32 -0.71 7.78
CA LYS A 62 4.13 -0.90 9.23
C LYS A 62 3.42 0.31 9.84
N ALA A 63 2.51 0.04 10.78
CA ALA A 63 1.75 1.10 11.48
C ALA A 63 2.65 2.13 12.18
N ASN A 64 3.81 1.69 12.68
CA ASN A 64 4.78 2.53 13.38
C ASN A 64 5.75 3.31 12.46
N GLY A 65 5.58 3.25 11.14
CA GLY A 65 6.43 3.97 10.18
C GLY A 65 7.82 3.35 9.93
N LYS A 66 8.15 2.22 10.55
CA LYS A 66 9.47 1.56 10.41
C LYS A 66 9.55 0.54 9.27
N GLY A 67 8.52 0.45 8.44
CA GLY A 67 8.50 -0.37 7.23
C GLY A 67 8.90 0.43 5.99
N THR A 68 8.55 -0.08 4.83
CA THR A 68 8.77 0.58 3.54
C THR A 68 7.82 1.77 3.42
N ALA A 69 8.38 2.96 3.22
CA ALA A 69 7.60 4.17 2.99
C ALA A 69 7.13 4.26 1.54
N VAL A 70 5.89 4.70 1.34
CA VAL A 70 5.30 4.98 0.03
C VAL A 70 4.69 6.38 0.08
N SER A 71 5.19 7.30 -0.75
CA SER A 71 4.71 8.69 -0.78
C SER A 71 3.28 8.78 -1.32
N ASP A 72 2.54 9.83 -0.93
CA ASP A 72 1.22 10.09 -1.51
C ASP A 72 1.29 10.25 -3.02
N LYS A 73 0.39 9.59 -3.76
CA LYS A 73 0.41 9.52 -5.24
C LYS A 73 1.75 9.04 -5.84
N GLY A 74 2.64 8.49 -5.01
CA GLY A 74 3.92 7.94 -5.40
C GLY A 74 3.82 6.56 -6.05
N SER A 75 4.96 6.04 -6.47
CA SER A 75 5.07 4.69 -7.03
C SER A 75 5.56 3.70 -5.97
N TYR A 76 5.15 2.44 -6.09
CA TYR A 76 5.66 1.32 -5.32
C TYR A 76 5.82 0.08 -6.21
N LYS A 77 6.68 -0.84 -5.79
CA LYS A 77 6.99 -2.10 -6.48
C LYS A 77 7.39 -3.15 -5.44
N ASN A 78 7.07 -4.42 -5.70
CA ASN A 78 7.54 -5.59 -4.95
C ASN A 78 7.39 -5.45 -3.41
N LEU A 79 6.19 -5.15 -2.92
CA LEU A 79 5.96 -4.98 -1.48
C LEU A 79 5.99 -6.31 -0.69
N THR A 80 5.83 -7.44 -1.38
CA THR A 80 5.98 -8.80 -0.84
C THR A 80 6.30 -9.75 -1.99
N ASP A 81 7.10 -10.77 -1.71
CA ASP A 81 7.41 -11.91 -2.58
C ASP A 81 6.57 -13.17 -2.24
N ILE A 82 5.70 -13.07 -1.24
CA ILE A 82 4.82 -14.17 -0.82
C ILE A 82 3.55 -14.18 -1.69
N ASN A 83 3.36 -15.27 -2.44
CA ASN A 83 2.20 -15.45 -3.30
C ASN A 83 0.89 -15.54 -2.50
N GLY A 84 -0.12 -14.78 -2.92
CA GLY A 84 -1.42 -14.65 -2.26
C GLY A 84 -1.43 -13.76 -1.01
N ALA A 85 -0.29 -13.22 -0.59
CA ALA A 85 -0.22 -12.40 0.62
C ALA A 85 -0.98 -11.07 0.47
N THR A 86 -1.41 -10.52 1.61
CA THR A 86 -1.98 -9.17 1.68
C THR A 86 -1.01 -8.25 2.41
N VAL A 87 -0.50 -7.23 1.73
CA VAL A 87 0.28 -6.16 2.33
C VAL A 87 -0.67 -5.07 2.81
N THR A 88 -0.46 -4.57 4.03
CA THR A 88 -1.22 -3.42 4.54
C THR A 88 -0.34 -2.17 4.50
N LEU A 89 -0.82 -1.11 3.85
CA LEU A 89 -0.25 0.23 3.91
C LEU A 89 -1.00 1.04 4.96
N TYR A 90 -0.26 1.47 5.98
CA TYR A 90 -0.74 2.27 7.09
C TYR A 90 -0.47 3.74 6.84
N ALA A 91 -1.51 4.57 6.92
CA ALA A 91 -1.37 6.01 6.83
C ALA A 91 -0.42 6.52 7.94
N GLN A 92 0.48 7.42 7.58
CA GLN A 92 1.39 8.07 8.53
C GLN A 92 0.95 9.50 8.75
N TRP A 93 1.03 9.93 10.01
CA TRP A 93 0.45 11.17 10.48
C TRP A 93 1.47 11.96 11.29
N LYS A 94 1.64 13.24 10.98
CA LYS A 94 2.43 14.19 11.77
C LYS A 94 1.49 15.17 12.46
N LYS A 95 1.68 15.39 13.77
CA LYS A 95 0.89 16.39 14.51
C LYS A 95 1.15 17.78 13.91
N LYS A 96 0.09 18.58 13.77
CA LYS A 96 0.19 19.99 13.36
C LYS A 96 0.98 20.80 14.37
#